data_AF-A0A9N9DWS5-F1
#
_entry.id   AF-A0A9N9DWS5-F1
#
_cell.length_a   1.000
_cell.length_b   1.000
_cell.length_c   1.000
_cell.angle_alpha   90.00
_cell.angle_beta   90.00
_cell.angle_gamma   90.00
#
_symmetry.space_group_name_H-M   'P 1'
#
loop_
_entity.id
_entity.type
_entity.pdbx_description
1 polymer ?
#
loop_
_entity_poly.entity_id
_entity_poly.type
_entity_poly.pdbx_seq_one_letter_code
_entity_poly.pdbx_strand_id
1 'polypeptide(L)'
;MNSAPPSKIRIVHLADIHIKDSRREEYALVFQRLYKKLGELVPDIIAICGDIFHDKTKATAHNYSDVEAFLVALTTLAPVVLIPGNHDLNVKVPGAPDLISP
;
A
#
# COMPACT_ATOMS: atom_id res chain seq x y z
N MET A 1 -0.04 -10.94 28.89
CA MET A 1 -1.41 -10.39 29.01
C MET A 1 -2.21 -10.97 27.85
N ASN A 2 -2.98 -12.03 28.09
CA ASN A 2 -3.89 -12.59 27.08
C ASN A 2 -5.27 -12.00 27.32
N SER A 3 -5.54 -10.84 26.73
CA SER A 3 -6.93 -10.39 26.55
C SER A 3 -7.60 -11.37 25.59
N ALA A 4 -8.86 -11.74 25.88
CA ALA A 4 -9.68 -12.54 24.97
C ALA A 4 -9.60 -11.93 23.55
N PRO A 5 -9.54 -12.77 22.49
CA PRO A 5 -9.45 -12.26 21.13
C PRO A 5 -10.62 -11.29 20.87
N PRO A 6 -10.37 -10.15 20.21
CA PRO A 6 -11.41 -9.17 19.94
C PRO A 6 -12.58 -9.85 19.23
N SER A 7 -13.80 -9.62 19.72
CA SER A 7 -15.02 -10.27 19.22
C SER A 7 -15.37 -9.88 17.78
N LYS A 8 -14.70 -8.86 17.23
CA LYS A 8 -14.81 -8.40 15.85
C LYS A 8 -13.49 -7.81 15.40
N ILE A 9 -13.04 -8.20 14.22
CA ILE A 9 -11.85 -7.65 13.55
C ILE A 9 -12.32 -6.80 12.38
N ARG A 10 -11.80 -5.57 12.27
CA ARG A 10 -12.03 -4.66 11.14
C ARG A 10 -10.80 -4.65 10.25
N ILE A 11 -10.99 -5.16 9.04
CA ILE A 11 -9.96 -5.18 8.00
C ILE A 11 -10.35 -4.16 6.94
N VAL A 12 -9.44 -3.24 6.63
CA VAL A 12 -9.56 -2.41 5.43
C VAL A 12 -8.75 -3.07 4.33
N HIS A 13 -9.39 -3.27 3.18
CA HIS A 13 -8.79 -3.90 2.01
C HIS A 13 -8.60 -2.88 0.90
N LEU A 14 -7.36 -2.75 0.41
CA LEU A 14 -6.94 -1.90 -0.69
C LEU A 14 -6.30 -2.78 -1.77
N ALA A 15 -6.49 -2.45 -3.05
CA ALA A 15 -5.89 -3.17 -4.17
C ALA A 15 -5.84 -2.26 -5.41
N ASP A 16 -4.97 -2.60 -6.38
CA ASP A 16 -4.92 -1.99 -7.71
C ASP A 16 -4.81 -0.45 -7.70
N ILE A 17 -3.96 0.08 -6.81
CA ILE A 17 -3.81 1.53 -6.58
C ILE A 17 -3.07 2.19 -7.76
N HIS A 18 -2.07 1.51 -8.31
CA HIS A 18 -1.27 1.93 -9.46
C HIS A 18 -0.74 3.38 -9.37
N ILE A 19 0.01 3.70 -8.32
CA ILE A 19 0.64 5.01 -8.11
C ILE A 19 1.55 5.33 -9.30
N LYS A 20 1.34 6.50 -9.91
CA LYS A 20 2.13 7.00 -11.05
C LYS A 20 2.38 8.49 -10.99
N ASP A 21 3.53 8.90 -11.53
CA ASP A 21 4.02 10.28 -11.49
C ASP A 21 3.07 11.28 -12.16
N SER A 22 2.41 10.88 -13.25
CA SER A 22 1.58 11.79 -14.05
C SER A 22 0.33 12.31 -13.32
N ARG A 23 -0.03 11.74 -12.16
CA ARG A 23 -1.25 12.08 -11.38
C ARG A 23 -0.94 12.31 -9.89
N ARG A 24 0.29 12.66 -9.55
CA ARG A 24 0.77 12.77 -8.16
C ARG A 24 -0.11 13.66 -7.28
N GLU A 25 -0.54 14.81 -7.79
CA GLU A 25 -1.42 15.74 -7.06
C GLU A 25 -2.79 15.11 -6.74
N GLU A 26 -3.35 14.36 -7.69
CA GLU A 26 -4.61 13.67 -7.49
C GLU A 26 -4.47 12.55 -6.45
N TYR A 27 -3.39 11.76 -6.54
CA TYR A 27 -3.08 10.74 -5.53
C TYR A 27 -2.95 11.35 -4.13
N ALA A 28 -2.25 12.48 -3.99
CA ALA A 28 -2.12 13.16 -2.70
C ALA A 28 -3.48 13.53 -2.09
N LEU A 29 -4.41 14.05 -2.90
CA LEU A 29 -5.77 14.38 -2.44
C LEU A 29 -6.58 13.14 -2.07
N VAL A 30 -6.49 12.07 -2.87
CA VAL A 30 -7.17 10.80 -2.60
C VAL A 30 -6.63 10.15 -1.33
N PHE A 31 -5.31 10.13 -1.16
CA PHE A 31 -4.65 9.58 0.02
C PHE A 31 -4.98 10.35 1.28
N GLN A 32 -5.04 11.69 1.24
CA GLN A 32 -5.48 12.47 2.39
C GLN A 32 -6.90 12.08 2.84
N ARG A 33 -7.82 11.87 1.89
CA ARG A 33 -9.19 11.41 2.19
C ARG A 33 -9.20 10.00 2.74
N LEU A 34 -8.38 9.11 2.18
CA LEU A 34 -8.21 7.74 2.66
C LEU A 34 -7.72 7.73 4.11
N TYR A 35 -6.65 8.44 4.42
CA TYR A 35 -6.08 8.50 5.78
C TYR A 35 -7.08 9.03 6.80
N LYS A 36 -7.83 10.08 6.45
CA LYS A 36 -8.92 10.57 7.30
C LYS A 36 -9.96 9.47 7.56
N LYS A 37 -10.37 8.76 6.51
CA LYS A 37 -11.37 7.68 6.64
C LYS A 37 -10.84 6.52 7.48
N LEU A 38 -9.58 6.15 7.34
CA LEU A 38 -8.93 5.12 8.14
C LEU A 38 -8.88 5.54 9.62
N GLY A 39 -8.57 6.80 9.91
CA GLY A 39 -8.60 7.33 11.28
C GLY A 39 -10.00 7.30 11.92
N GLU A 40 -11.06 7.52 11.13
CA GLU A 40 -12.45 7.37 11.59
C GLU A 40 -12.85 5.89 11.80
N LEU A 41 -12.38 5.00 10.92
CA LEU A 41 -12.73 3.59 10.94
C LEU A 41 -11.98 2.80 12.02
N VAL A 42 -10.77 3.25 12.41
CA VAL A 42 -9.88 2.59 13.36
C VAL A 42 -9.76 1.08 13.06
N PRO A 43 -9.15 0.71 11.91
CA PRO A 43 -9.01 -0.68 11.52
C PRO A 43 -8.01 -1.42 12.41
N ASP A 44 -8.24 -2.72 12.58
CA ASP A 44 -7.29 -3.60 13.25
C ASP A 44 -6.15 -4.00 12.28
N ILE A 45 -6.45 -4.11 10.99
CA ILE A 45 -5.51 -4.48 9.92
C ILE A 45 -5.83 -3.70 8.64
N ILE A 46 -4.79 -3.28 7.92
CA ILE A 46 -4.89 -2.78 6.55
C ILE A 46 -4.23 -3.82 5.63
N ALA A 47 -5.00 -4.40 4.71
CA ALA A 47 -4.50 -5.33 3.70
C ALA A 47 -4.38 -4.60 2.36
N ILE A 48 -3.19 -4.64 1.77
CA ILE A 48 -2.93 -4.18 0.40
C ILE A 48 -2.72 -5.42 -0.46
N CYS A 49 -3.66 -5.68 -1.34
CA CYS A 49 -3.73 -6.88 -2.16
C CYS A 49 -3.47 -6.55 -3.63
N GLY A 50 -2.23 -6.15 -3.91
CA GLY A 50 -1.70 -6.04 -5.27
C GLY A 50 -1.61 -4.64 -5.85
N ASP A 51 -0.73 -4.54 -6.84
CA ASP A 51 -0.55 -3.47 -7.82
C ASP A 51 -0.51 -2.07 -7.20
N ILE A 52 0.50 -1.85 -6.36
CA ILE A 52 0.81 -0.52 -5.83
C ILE A 52 1.44 0.33 -6.92
N PHE A 53 2.39 -0.22 -7.67
CA PHE A 53 3.04 0.49 -8.76
C PHE A 53 2.19 0.42 -10.03
N HIS A 54 2.16 1.52 -10.79
CA HIS A 54 1.52 1.51 -12.11
C HIS A 54 2.34 0.71 -13.12
N ASP A 55 3.65 0.95 -13.16
CA ASP A 55 4.55 0.42 -14.17
C ASP A 55 5.44 -0.69 -13.61
N LYS A 56 5.37 -1.88 -14.23
CA LYS A 56 6.04 -3.11 -13.78
C LYS A 56 7.55 -3.02 -13.58
N THR A 57 8.20 -2.13 -14.31
CA THR A 57 9.67 -2.12 -14.44
C THR A 57 10.25 -0.69 -14.49
N LYS A 58 9.43 0.34 -14.26
CA LYS A 58 9.82 1.74 -14.46
C LYS A 58 9.25 2.64 -13.36
N ALA A 59 9.69 2.41 -12.13
CA ALA A 59 9.49 3.37 -11.04
C ALA A 59 10.62 4.41 -11.05
N THR A 60 10.26 5.69 -11.09
CA THR A 60 11.23 6.79 -10.89
C THR A 60 11.53 6.95 -9.40
N ALA A 61 12.61 7.67 -9.05
CA ALA A 61 12.91 7.97 -7.64
C ALA A 61 11.74 8.67 -6.92
N HIS A 62 11.02 9.55 -7.61
CA HIS A 62 9.84 10.22 -7.05
C HIS A 62 8.69 9.24 -6.81
N ASN A 63 8.48 8.30 -7.73
CA ASN A 63 7.46 7.27 -7.60
C ASN A 63 7.71 6.36 -6.39
N TYR A 64 8.97 5.96 -6.17
CA TYR A 64 9.37 5.26 -4.95
C TYR A 64 9.08 6.07 -3.69
N SER A 65 9.45 7.36 -3.67
CA SER A 65 9.16 8.23 -2.52
C SER A 65 7.65 8.38 -2.25
N ASP A 66 6.82 8.40 -3.29
CA ASP A 66 5.37 8.47 -3.13
C ASP A 66 4.77 7.17 -2.56
N VAL A 67 5.25 6.02 -3.04
CA VAL A 67 4.87 4.71 -2.51
C VAL A 67 5.34 4.53 -1.07
N GLU A 68 6.58 4.93 -0.77
CA GLU A 68 7.15 4.91 0.58
C GLU A 68 6.30 5.78 1.52
N ALA A 69 6.03 7.04 1.15
CA ALA A 69 5.20 7.93 1.94
C ALA A 69 3.80 7.37 2.17
N PHE A 70 3.22 6.71 1.15
CA PHE A 70 1.93 6.02 1.26
C PHE A 70 1.98 4.87 2.26
N LEU A 71 2.95 3.96 2.14
CA LEU A 71 3.09 2.81 3.03
C LEU A 71 3.39 3.24 4.46
N VAL A 72 4.30 4.19 4.66
CA VAL A 72 4.63 4.74 5.99
C VAL A 72 3.36 5.31 6.62
N ALA A 73 2.59 6.14 5.90
CA ALA A 73 1.35 6.69 6.44
C ALA A 73 0.36 5.59 6.88
N LEU A 74 0.18 4.52 6.10
CA LEU A 74 -0.69 3.41 6.48
C LEU A 74 -0.20 2.67 7.73
N THR A 75 1.11 2.41 7.84
CA THR A 75 1.69 1.74 9.01
C THR A 75 1.57 2.54 10.31
N THR A 76 1.44 3.87 10.23
CA THR A 76 1.15 4.69 11.42
C THR A 76 -0.29 4.54 11.93
N LEU A 77 -1.20 4.03 11.09
CA LEU A 77 -2.63 3.90 11.41
C LEU A 77 -2.99 2.50 11.93
N ALA A 78 -2.43 1.46 11.32
CA ALA A 78 -2.63 0.06 11.71
C ALA A 78 -1.56 -0.86 11.11
N PRO A 79 -1.38 -2.09 11.61
CA PRO A 79 -0.57 -3.11 10.95
C PRO A 79 -0.97 -3.30 9.48
N VAL A 80 0.02 -3.25 8.58
CA VAL A 80 -0.17 -3.39 7.14
C VAL A 80 0.29 -4.79 6.69
N VAL A 81 -0.59 -5.51 6.00
CA VAL A 81 -0.26 -6.74 5.28
C VAL A 81 -0.20 -6.39 3.80
N LEU A 82 0.96 -6.56 3.19
CA LEU A 82 1.18 -6.29 1.77
C LEU A 82 1.37 -7.59 1.00
N ILE A 83 0.50 -7.81 0.02
CA ILE A 83 0.60 -8.88 -0.96
C ILE A 83 0.93 -8.19 -2.30
N PRO A 84 2.18 -8.30 -2.80
CA PRO A 84 2.57 -7.65 -4.04
C PRO A 84 1.80 -8.22 -5.23
N GLY A 85 1.42 -7.36 -6.16
CA GLY A 85 0.73 -7.73 -7.38
C GLY A 85 1.68 -8.04 -8.53
N ASN A 86 1.15 -8.38 -9.69
CA ASN A 86 1.96 -8.71 -10.85
C ASN A 86 2.58 -7.47 -11.52
N HIS A 87 2.18 -6.25 -11.11
CA HIS A 87 2.88 -5.00 -11.44
C HIS A 87 3.98 -4.62 -10.45
N ASP A 88 4.00 -5.22 -9.26
CA ASP A 88 5.04 -4.93 -8.27
C ASP A 88 6.27 -5.86 -8.42
N LEU A 89 6.12 -6.94 -9.19
CA LEU A 89 7.10 -8.00 -9.38
C LEU A 89 7.63 -8.03 -10.82
N ASN A 90 8.93 -8.27 -11.00
CA ASN A 90 9.49 -8.50 -12.32
C ASN A 90 9.32 -9.98 -12.74
N VAL A 91 8.08 -10.38 -12.98
CA VAL A 91 7.70 -11.77 -13.35
C VAL A 91 8.31 -12.27 -14.67
N LYS A 92 8.97 -11.40 -15.45
CA LYS A 92 9.59 -11.76 -16.73
C LYS A 92 10.99 -12.34 -16.59
N VAL A 93 11.69 -12.06 -15.50
CA VAL A 93 13.08 -12.51 -15.29
C VAL A 93 13.18 -13.18 -13.92
N PRO A 94 13.27 -14.52 -13.86
CA PRO A 94 13.50 -15.23 -12.60
C PRO A 94 14.77 -14.70 -11.90
N GLY A 95 14.63 -14.21 -10.67
CA GLY A 95 15.74 -13.68 -9.87
C GLY A 95 16.09 -12.20 -10.10
N ALA A 96 15.31 -11.46 -10.90
CA ALA A 96 15.45 -10.01 -10.95
C ALA A 96 14.93 -9.34 -9.65
N PRO A 97 15.51 -8.21 -9.22
CA PRO A 97 15.02 -7.46 -8.08
C PRO A 97 13.60 -6.93 -8.35
N ASP A 98 12.72 -7.14 -7.39
CA ASP A 98 11.34 -6.66 -7.40
C ASP A 98 11.25 -5.21 -6.92
N LEU A 99 10.23 -4.47 -7.37
CA LEU A 99 9.99 -3.09 -6.93
C LEU A 99 9.68 -3.01 -5.42
N ILE A 100 9.21 -4.13 -4.87
CA ILE A 100 8.95 -4.32 -3.46
C ILE A 100 9.82 -5.49 -3.00
N SER A 101 10.97 -5.16 -2.43
CA SER A 101 11.90 -6.12 -1.81
C SER A 101 12.05 -5.78 -0.33
N PRO A 102 12.15 -6.78 0.58
CA PRO A 102 12.32 -6.56 2.04
C PRO A 102 13.55 -5.72 2.41
#